data_AF-A0A496W1S1-F1
#
_entry.id   AF-A0A496W1S1-F1
#
_cell.length_a   1.000
_cell.length_b   1.000
_cell.length_c   1.000
_cell.angle_alpha   90.00
_cell.angle_beta   90.00
_cell.angle_gamma   90.00
#
_symmetry.space_group_name_H-M   'P 1'
#
loop_
_entity.id
_entity.type
_entity.pdbx_description
1 polymer ?
#
loop_
_entity_poly.entity_id
_entity_poly.type
_entity_poly.pdbx_seq_one_letter_code
_entity_poly.pdbx_strand_id
1 'polypeptide(L)'
;MSDKTKELIKNLEEIYSEKHEYKIVNPKDFSHLDLNYYDKSAALLEKQGFVRLGDVEDITVTRATPYLHRVFLRALVSNEGTISAGIFDAKPKGLIAIFSWFLGNHREKVTEFETEFSNGCFILTTHAQASQQIALPLEIIPQYLPKKTAPIELLKYHQTRVAAYLKQYPDVHPIVIRSLEEGLESQHRAEALKSAHRQSQGGGVTLKEIKDIAKDGNISQDTATKLFNEMQKIQEPDKPHDIQWEMQPSLPEDWDDHEEWEKHYLSLSSSTFLDKHEDDLLAPFSEVWEIYEQMLTFMESNEKSLWFPGCGFSYLPKLFAECGFRVHATDISKTAIQFQQNLNVAHLKKEIETLHQENTSPEEDASLKRGLFEYALHDFRTPYQESYFDVIFNIHAIEGFSPNSMEKVAQVHCAALRPGRYAYFFTKTVHQEKRDEIEACLAQSGFFMPGFELKKSFLESLQETGITNIIFMGGHPIIERVGEYQHNDTKWYEDMDRLDNLFQEYRAKSKTSYEEIPFGRKVAVVVEPTE
;
A
#
# COMPACT_ATOMS: atom_id res chain seq x y z
N MET A 1 -9.18 27.52 -9.06
CA MET A 1 -8.14 27.27 -8.03
C MET A 1 -7.98 28.46 -7.11
N SER A 2 -7.95 28.25 -5.79
CA SER A 2 -7.56 29.31 -4.85
C SER A 2 -6.02 29.42 -4.84
N ASP A 3 -5.47 30.62 -4.69
CA ASP A 3 -4.01 30.81 -4.60
C ASP A 3 -3.37 29.97 -3.48
N LYS A 4 -4.13 29.70 -2.41
CA LYS A 4 -3.71 28.86 -1.28
C LYS A 4 -3.47 27.40 -1.66
N THR A 5 -4.24 26.86 -2.61
CA THR A 5 -4.07 25.47 -3.07
C THR A 5 -2.77 25.32 -3.84
N LYS A 6 -2.48 26.27 -4.76
CA LYS A 6 -1.20 26.31 -5.49
C LYS A 6 -0.01 26.43 -4.55
N GLU A 7 -0.14 27.29 -3.55
CA GLU A 7 0.88 27.49 -2.53
C GLU A 7 1.13 26.21 -1.73
N LEU A 8 0.09 25.49 -1.32
CA LEU A 8 0.25 24.23 -0.58
C LEU A 8 0.96 23.14 -1.41
N ILE A 9 0.60 23.00 -2.69
CA ILE A 9 1.23 22.02 -3.59
C ILE A 9 2.71 22.34 -3.75
N LYS A 10 3.02 23.59 -4.08
CA LYS A 10 4.39 24.06 -4.22
C LYS A 10 5.20 23.82 -2.93
N ASN A 11 4.58 24.05 -1.77
CA ASN A 11 5.22 23.80 -0.48
C ASN A 11 5.52 22.32 -0.27
N LEU A 12 4.61 21.41 -0.65
CA LEU A 12 4.85 19.97 -0.57
C LEU A 12 5.95 19.53 -1.54
N GLU A 13 5.96 20.04 -2.77
CA GLU A 13 7.03 19.79 -3.74
C GLU A 13 8.39 20.27 -3.24
N GLU A 14 8.45 21.44 -2.59
CA GLU A 14 9.68 21.94 -1.97
C GLU A 14 10.13 21.06 -0.78
N ILE A 15 9.20 20.58 0.06
CA ILE A 15 9.50 19.68 1.19
C ILE A 15 9.99 18.31 0.74
N TYR A 16 9.52 17.79 -0.39
CA TYR A 16 9.96 16.50 -0.93
C TYR A 16 10.94 16.66 -2.09
N SER A 17 11.72 17.74 -2.06
CA SER A 17 12.82 17.94 -3.00
C SER A 17 13.98 17.00 -2.69
N GLU A 18 14.70 16.56 -3.72
CA GLU A 18 15.82 15.61 -3.60
C GLU A 18 16.90 16.10 -2.61
N LYS A 19 17.05 17.42 -2.43
CA LYS A 19 18.10 18.00 -1.59
C LYS A 19 17.60 19.17 -0.75
N HIS A 20 17.72 19.02 0.56
CA HIS A 20 17.45 20.08 1.52
C HIS A 20 18.64 21.01 1.71
N GLU A 21 18.38 22.30 1.85
CA GLU A 21 19.36 23.29 2.26
C GLU A 21 19.41 23.34 3.79
N TYR A 22 20.58 23.05 4.36
CA TYR A 22 20.82 23.15 5.79
C TYR A 22 21.79 24.27 6.11
N LYS A 23 21.56 24.95 7.23
CA LYS A 23 22.45 26.00 7.73
C LYS A 23 22.85 25.72 9.18
N ILE A 24 24.15 25.74 9.48
CA ILE A 24 24.63 25.70 10.86
C ILE A 24 24.20 26.98 11.58
N VAL A 25 23.61 26.83 12.77
CA VAL A 25 23.01 27.95 13.51
C VAL A 25 23.37 27.95 14.99
N ASN A 26 23.18 29.10 15.63
CA ASN A 26 23.27 29.20 17.08
C ASN A 26 21.89 28.93 17.70
N PRO A 27 21.74 27.98 18.65
CA PRO A 27 20.46 27.71 19.30
C PRO A 27 19.80 28.94 19.93
N LYS A 28 20.60 29.92 20.37
CA LYS A 28 20.09 31.18 20.95
C LYS A 28 19.25 32.01 19.97
N ASP A 29 19.43 31.81 18.66
CA ASP A 29 18.64 32.46 17.61
C ASP A 29 17.23 31.86 17.48
N PHE A 30 16.94 30.79 18.22
CA PHE A 30 15.68 30.06 18.24
C PHE A 30 14.99 30.16 19.61
N SER A 31 15.03 31.35 20.23
CA SER A 31 14.43 31.63 21.56
C SER A 31 12.91 31.38 21.65
N HIS A 32 12.23 31.21 20.52
CA HIS A 32 10.82 30.83 20.46
C HIS A 32 10.60 29.32 20.68
N LEU A 33 11.66 28.52 20.68
CA LEU A 33 11.63 27.08 20.96
C LEU A 33 11.94 26.78 22.44
N ASP A 34 11.51 25.61 22.90
CA ASP A 34 11.87 25.09 24.22
C ASP A 34 13.27 24.46 24.18
N LEU A 35 14.32 25.29 24.20
CA LEU A 35 15.71 24.82 24.15
C LEU A 35 16.07 23.89 25.32
N ASN A 36 15.36 23.99 26.46
CA ASN A 36 15.55 23.08 27.59
C ASN A 36 15.16 21.64 27.24
N TYR A 37 14.17 21.44 26.36
CA TYR A 37 13.83 20.10 25.86
C TYR A 37 14.99 19.52 25.05
N TYR A 38 15.55 20.30 24.13
CA TYR A 38 16.70 19.89 23.32
C TYR A 38 17.92 19.54 24.17
N ASP A 39 18.23 20.38 25.16
CA ASP A 39 19.36 20.14 26.06
C ASP A 39 19.14 18.89 26.93
N LYS A 40 17.92 18.68 27.44
CA LYS A 40 17.59 17.49 28.23
C LYS A 40 17.64 16.21 27.39
N SER A 41 17.03 16.20 26.20
CA SER A 41 17.06 15.05 25.31
C SER A 41 18.48 14.73 24.85
N ALA A 42 19.26 15.75 24.44
CA ALA A 42 20.67 15.56 24.08
C ALA A 42 21.48 15.00 25.25
N ALA A 43 21.35 15.56 26.45
CA ALA A 43 22.07 15.07 27.63
C ALA A 43 21.68 13.64 28.03
N LEU A 44 20.45 13.20 27.76
CA LEU A 44 20.03 11.81 27.95
C LEU A 44 20.73 10.87 26.96
N LEU A 45 20.83 11.26 25.69
CA LEU A 45 21.51 10.48 24.65
C LEU A 45 23.03 10.49 24.81
N GLU A 46 23.62 11.61 25.21
CA GLU A 46 25.05 11.73 25.50
C GLU A 46 25.46 10.75 26.62
N LYS A 47 24.59 10.53 27.62
CA LYS A 47 24.79 9.48 28.64
C LYS A 47 24.71 8.05 28.09
N GLN A 48 24.09 7.84 26.93
CA GLN A 48 24.09 6.57 26.20
C GLN A 48 25.24 6.48 25.18
N GLY A 49 26.21 7.40 25.25
CA GLY A 49 27.37 7.41 24.36
C GLY A 49 27.16 8.14 23.04
N PHE A 50 26.08 8.92 22.89
CA PHE A 50 25.94 9.78 21.71
C PHE A 50 26.89 11.00 21.81
N VAL A 51 27.36 11.45 20.66
CA VAL A 51 28.15 12.67 20.47
C VAL A 51 27.33 13.65 19.65
N ARG A 52 27.30 14.92 20.07
CA ARG A 52 26.62 15.98 19.33
C ARG A 52 27.44 16.36 18.10
N LEU A 53 26.81 16.31 16.93
CA LEU A 53 27.42 16.73 15.67
C LEU A 53 27.24 18.23 15.43
N GLY A 54 26.06 18.76 15.74
CA GLY A 54 25.80 20.19 15.59
C GLY A 54 24.33 20.56 15.70
N ASP A 55 24.07 21.84 15.49
CA ASP A 55 22.75 22.46 15.49
C ASP A 55 22.54 23.12 14.12
N VAL A 56 21.49 22.72 13.40
CA VAL A 56 21.20 23.18 12.03
C VAL A 56 19.77 23.69 11.90
N GLU A 57 19.54 24.55 10.91
CA GLU A 57 18.23 24.93 10.41
C GLU A 57 17.99 24.24 9.07
N ASP A 58 16.85 23.60 8.91
CA ASP A 58 16.38 23.16 7.60
C ASP A 58 15.71 24.35 6.90
N ILE A 59 16.47 24.98 5.99
CA ILE A 59 16.06 26.17 5.26
C ILE A 59 14.98 25.83 4.23
N THR A 60 15.07 24.65 3.62
CA THR A 60 14.06 24.15 2.67
C THR A 60 12.71 24.06 3.35
N VAL A 61 12.62 23.31 4.46
CA VAL A 61 11.35 23.15 5.18
C VAL A 61 10.89 24.49 5.77
N THR A 62 11.81 25.31 6.31
CA THR A 62 11.46 26.63 6.84
C THR A 62 10.82 27.55 5.79
N ARG A 63 11.33 27.52 4.54
CA ARG A 63 10.78 28.31 3.43
C ARG A 63 9.45 27.74 2.95
N ALA A 64 9.37 26.42 2.81
CA ALA A 64 8.19 25.72 2.34
C ALA A 64 7.04 25.71 3.35
N THR A 65 7.31 25.96 4.64
CA THR A 65 6.28 25.98 5.69
C THR A 65 6.20 27.37 6.35
N PRO A 66 5.70 28.40 5.64
CA PRO A 66 5.63 29.77 6.20
C PRO A 66 4.74 29.88 7.45
N TYR A 67 3.84 28.90 7.63
CA TYR A 67 3.00 28.74 8.81
C TYR A 67 3.68 28.03 9.99
N LEU A 68 4.90 27.51 9.85
CA LEU A 68 5.72 27.01 10.94
C LEU A 68 6.81 28.03 11.32
N HIS A 69 7.27 27.96 12.55
CA HIS A 69 8.51 28.59 12.96
C HIS A 69 9.72 27.97 12.25
N ARG A 70 10.85 28.69 12.28
CA ARG A 70 12.11 28.21 11.68
C ARG A 70 12.43 26.82 12.24
N VAL A 71 12.70 25.87 11.36
CA VAL A 71 12.84 24.45 11.69
C VAL A 71 14.26 24.20 12.17
N PHE A 72 14.41 24.10 13.48
CA PHE A 72 15.67 23.83 14.16
C PHE A 72 15.83 22.34 14.44
N LEU A 73 16.97 21.78 14.08
CA LEU A 73 17.34 20.39 14.28
C LEU A 73 18.66 20.33 15.06
N ARG A 74 18.69 19.53 16.13
CA ARG A 74 19.93 19.13 16.80
C ARG A 74 20.29 17.72 16.39
N ALA A 75 21.46 17.56 15.79
CA ALA A 75 21.98 16.29 15.31
C ALA A 75 22.98 15.69 16.30
N LEU A 76 22.80 14.41 16.62
CA LEU A 76 23.73 13.59 17.39
C LEU A 76 23.99 12.27 16.65
N VAL A 77 25.06 11.59 17.03
CA VAL A 77 25.37 10.24 16.55
C VAL A 77 25.87 9.36 17.69
N SER A 78 25.55 8.07 17.67
CA SER A 78 26.09 7.09 18.62
C SER A 78 27.63 7.04 18.60
N ASN A 79 28.26 6.51 19.65
CA ASN A 79 29.72 6.39 19.76
C ASN A 79 30.38 5.68 18.56
N GLU A 80 29.71 4.65 18.03
CA GLU A 80 30.18 3.88 16.88
C GLU A 80 29.94 4.59 15.54
N GLY A 81 29.18 5.69 15.55
CA GLY A 81 28.83 6.45 14.36
C GLY A 81 27.66 5.87 13.56
N THR A 82 27.02 4.78 14.00
CA THR A 82 26.07 4.03 13.16
C THR A 82 24.61 4.44 13.31
N ILE A 83 24.21 4.95 14.48
CA ILE A 83 22.86 5.48 14.72
C ILE A 83 22.94 7.00 14.82
N SER A 84 22.25 7.70 13.93
CA SER A 84 22.02 9.14 14.04
C SER A 84 20.77 9.41 14.89
N ALA A 85 20.73 10.56 15.55
CA ALA A 85 19.57 11.04 16.27
C ALA A 85 19.26 12.49 15.88
N GLY A 86 18.01 12.73 15.49
CA GLY A 86 17.46 14.05 15.26
C GLY A 86 16.58 14.47 16.42
N ILE A 87 16.77 15.68 16.95
CA ILE A 87 15.85 16.30 17.91
C ILE A 87 15.32 17.58 17.27
N PHE A 88 14.00 17.71 17.14
CA PHE A 88 13.37 18.89 16.55
C PHE A 88 11.99 19.17 17.16
N ASP A 89 11.40 20.31 16.77
CA ASP A 89 10.14 20.81 17.30
C ASP A 89 9.39 21.59 16.23
N ALA A 90 8.37 20.97 15.64
CA ALA A 90 7.53 21.58 14.62
C ALA A 90 6.51 22.50 15.30
N LYS A 91 6.86 23.79 15.44
CA LYS A 91 6.02 24.78 16.12
C LYS A 91 5.21 25.61 15.10
N PRO A 92 3.87 25.48 15.04
CA PRO A 92 3.05 26.34 14.20
C PRO A 92 3.09 27.82 14.64
N LYS A 93 2.86 28.73 13.70
CA LYS A 93 2.79 30.20 13.86
C LYS A 93 1.35 30.71 13.78
N GLY A 94 1.15 31.92 14.32
CA GLY A 94 -0.04 32.74 14.07
C GLY A 94 -1.35 32.10 14.48
N LEU A 95 -2.41 32.35 13.70
CA LEU A 95 -3.75 31.81 13.98
C LEU A 95 -3.80 30.28 13.92
N ILE A 96 -2.95 29.64 13.10
CA ILE A 96 -2.87 28.16 13.02
C ILE A 96 -2.40 27.56 14.34
N ALA A 97 -1.47 28.21 15.05
CA ALA A 97 -1.06 27.77 16.39
C ALA A 97 -2.23 27.82 17.39
N ILE A 98 -3.07 28.85 17.29
CA ILE A 98 -4.25 29.03 18.15
C ILE A 98 -5.30 27.95 17.82
N PHE A 99 -5.62 27.72 16.55
CA PHE A 99 -6.55 26.67 16.14
C PHE A 99 -6.04 25.26 16.49
N SER A 100 -4.75 24.97 16.24
CA SER A 100 -4.15 23.69 16.62
C SER A 100 -4.26 23.43 18.12
N TRP A 101 -4.07 24.47 18.94
CA TRP A 101 -4.25 24.38 20.40
C TRP A 101 -5.70 24.08 20.81
N PHE A 102 -6.70 24.72 20.18
CA PHE A 102 -8.12 24.43 20.44
C PHE A 102 -8.56 23.04 19.99
N LEU A 103 -7.91 22.47 18.97
CA LEU A 103 -8.20 21.14 18.43
C LEU A 103 -7.45 20.01 19.15
N GLY A 104 -6.72 20.29 20.25
CA GLY A 104 -5.92 19.29 20.97
C GLY A 104 -4.62 18.89 20.25
N ASN A 105 -4.33 19.47 19.08
CA ASN A 105 -3.09 19.28 18.34
C ASN A 105 -1.97 20.08 18.99
N HIS A 106 -1.43 19.52 20.07
CA HIS A 106 -0.34 20.10 20.82
C HIS A 106 0.98 19.96 20.07
N ARG A 107 1.76 21.06 20.08
CA ARG A 107 3.17 21.16 19.69
C ARG A 107 3.92 19.83 19.85
N GLU A 108 4.47 19.32 18.75
CA GLU A 108 5.17 18.05 18.74
C GLU A 108 6.68 18.28 18.92
N LYS A 109 7.20 17.70 19.99
CA LYS A 109 8.61 17.63 20.28
C LYS A 109 9.06 16.23 19.87
N VAL A 110 9.93 16.16 18.88
CA VAL A 110 10.31 14.91 18.24
C VAL A 110 11.76 14.60 18.56
N THR A 111 12.00 13.35 18.91
CA THR A 111 13.28 12.68 18.84
C THR A 111 13.10 11.50 17.90
N GLU A 112 14.02 11.33 16.97
CA GLU A 112 14.02 10.18 16.07
C GLU A 112 15.42 9.60 15.95
N PHE A 113 15.47 8.34 15.54
CA PHE A 113 16.71 7.62 15.29
C PHE A 113 16.68 7.03 13.90
N GLU A 114 17.80 7.18 13.20
CA GLU A 114 18.01 6.61 11.88
C GLU A 114 19.31 5.82 11.85
N THR A 115 19.30 4.73 11.09
CA THR A 115 20.51 4.00 10.71
C THR A 115 20.44 3.79 9.21
N GLU A 116 21.44 4.31 8.49
CA GLU A 116 21.66 4.06 7.07
C GLU A 116 22.52 2.80 6.89
N PHE A 117 22.22 2.02 5.86
CA PHE A 117 22.92 0.77 5.56
C PHE A 117 23.60 0.81 4.18
N SER A 118 24.59 -0.06 3.98
CA SER A 118 25.40 -0.15 2.76
C SER A 118 24.63 -0.53 1.49
N ASN A 119 23.40 -1.03 1.63
CA ASN A 119 22.48 -1.31 0.53
C ASN A 119 21.53 -0.14 0.21
N GLY A 120 21.72 1.03 0.83
CA GLY A 120 20.89 2.21 0.63
C GLY A 120 19.60 2.23 1.45
N CYS A 121 19.31 1.19 2.24
CA CYS A 121 18.15 1.18 3.12
C CYS A 121 18.39 2.00 4.41
N PHE A 122 17.28 2.41 5.03
CA PHE A 122 17.23 3.12 6.30
C PHE A 122 16.26 2.43 7.26
N ILE A 123 16.69 2.24 8.51
CA ILE A 123 15.77 1.98 9.62
C ILE A 123 15.46 3.32 10.28
N LEU A 124 14.19 3.74 10.31
CA LEU A 124 13.73 4.96 10.99
C LEU A 124 12.84 4.59 12.18
N THR A 125 13.16 5.04 13.39
CA THR A 125 12.28 4.89 14.57
C THR A 125 11.96 6.27 15.14
N THR A 126 10.69 6.64 15.15
CA THR A 126 10.23 7.97 15.55
C THR A 126 8.94 7.90 16.36
N HIS A 127 8.58 8.99 17.01
CA HIS A 127 7.29 9.20 17.66
C HIS A 127 6.50 10.37 17.05
N ALA A 128 6.95 10.86 15.88
CA ALA A 128 6.22 11.81 15.04
C ALA A 128 5.06 11.10 14.31
N GLN A 129 3.98 10.82 15.03
CA GLN A 129 2.85 10.04 14.48
C GLN A 129 2.19 10.74 13.29
N ALA A 130 2.21 12.08 13.22
CA ALA A 130 1.69 12.83 12.08
C ALA A 130 2.38 12.45 10.76
N SER A 131 3.66 12.05 10.81
CA SER A 131 4.42 11.62 9.63
C SER A 131 4.01 10.24 9.11
N GLN A 132 3.19 9.47 9.84
CA GLN A 132 2.69 8.15 9.38
C GLN A 132 1.65 8.29 8.25
N GLN A 133 1.01 9.46 8.13
CA GLN A 133 0.00 9.73 7.11
C GLN A 133 0.59 9.86 5.70
N ILE A 134 1.91 9.86 5.59
CA ILE A 134 2.65 10.05 4.36
C ILE A 134 3.51 8.81 4.16
N ALA A 135 3.24 8.08 3.08
CA ALA A 135 3.97 6.88 2.73
C ALA A 135 5.46 7.19 2.52
N LEU A 136 6.30 6.24 2.89
CA LEU A 136 7.74 6.32 2.68
C LEU A 136 8.14 5.27 1.63
N PRO A 137 9.23 5.50 0.88
CA PRO A 137 9.85 4.47 0.04
C PRO A 137 10.12 3.20 0.84
N LEU A 138 10.07 2.02 0.18
CA LEU A 138 10.33 0.72 0.82
C LEU A 138 11.74 0.63 1.43
N GLU A 139 12.67 1.41 0.88
CA GLU A 139 14.04 1.56 1.35
C GLU A 139 14.10 2.23 2.74
N ILE A 140 13.10 3.04 3.11
CA ILE A 140 13.00 3.62 4.45
C ILE A 140 11.95 2.82 5.22
N ILE A 141 12.39 2.08 6.23
CA ILE A 141 11.53 1.21 7.02
C ILE A 141 11.18 1.95 8.32
N PRO A 142 10.04 2.66 8.40
CA PRO A 142 9.65 3.40 9.59
C PRO A 142 9.08 2.50 10.69
N GLN A 143 9.20 2.95 11.93
CA GLN A 143 8.38 2.52 13.04
C GLN A 143 7.96 3.76 13.83
N TYR A 144 6.66 3.98 13.91
CA TYR A 144 6.06 5.03 14.71
C TYR A 144 5.70 4.46 16.09
N LEU A 145 6.19 5.09 17.16
CA LEU A 145 5.82 4.80 18.54
C LEU A 145 4.90 5.90 19.10
N PRO A 146 4.15 5.64 20.19
CA PRO A 146 3.30 6.64 20.80
C PRO A 146 4.05 7.94 21.13
N LYS A 147 3.41 9.09 20.92
CA LYS A 147 4.00 10.43 21.18
C LYS A 147 4.67 10.59 22.57
N LYS A 148 4.18 9.87 23.58
CA LYS A 148 4.67 9.92 24.97
C LYS A 148 5.90 9.03 25.22
N THR A 149 6.36 8.23 24.26
CA THR A 149 7.52 7.36 24.41
C THR A 149 8.77 8.17 24.73
N ALA A 150 9.52 7.76 25.75
CA ALA A 150 10.73 8.47 26.14
C ALA A 150 11.86 8.26 25.12
N PRO A 151 12.75 9.24 24.88
CA PRO A 151 13.88 9.08 23.93
C PRO A 151 14.74 7.83 24.16
N ILE A 152 14.95 7.44 25.42
CA ILE A 152 15.73 6.24 25.77
C ILE A 152 15.00 4.94 25.40
N GLU A 153 13.67 4.91 25.52
CA GLU A 153 12.88 3.75 25.10
C GLU A 153 12.87 3.65 23.57
N LEU A 154 12.71 4.78 22.88
CA LEU A 154 12.77 4.86 21.42
C LEU A 154 14.14 4.37 20.89
N LEU A 155 15.25 4.73 21.54
CA LEU A 155 16.58 4.22 21.22
C LEU A 155 16.68 2.69 21.35
N LYS A 156 16.15 2.12 22.45
CA LYS A 156 16.16 0.65 22.65
C LYS A 156 15.38 -0.08 21.56
N TYR A 157 14.21 0.45 21.19
CA TYR A 157 13.44 -0.08 20.07
C TYR A 157 14.23 0.00 18.76
N HIS A 158 14.87 1.14 18.49
CA HIS A 158 15.69 1.30 17.30
C HIS A 158 16.86 0.31 17.26
N GLN A 159 17.63 0.17 18.34
CA GLN A 159 18.73 -0.79 18.43
C GLN A 159 18.27 -2.23 18.19
N THR A 160 17.11 -2.61 18.74
CA THR A 160 16.52 -3.94 18.52
C THR A 160 16.19 -4.17 17.05
N ARG A 161 15.62 -3.17 16.37
CA ARG A 161 15.29 -3.23 14.95
C ARG A 161 16.53 -3.31 14.06
N VAL A 162 17.55 -2.50 14.35
CA VAL A 162 18.84 -2.55 13.64
C VAL A 162 19.50 -3.93 13.78
N ALA A 163 19.51 -4.50 14.99
CA ALA A 163 20.06 -5.83 15.21
C ALA A 163 19.27 -6.93 14.46
N ALA A 164 17.95 -6.82 14.41
CA ALA A 164 17.10 -7.73 13.64
C ALA A 164 17.38 -7.62 12.14
N TYR A 165 17.52 -6.40 11.62
CA TYR A 165 17.82 -6.13 10.21
C TYR A 165 19.18 -6.73 9.80
N LEU A 166 20.24 -6.48 10.59
CA LEU A 166 21.57 -7.05 10.34
C LEU A 166 21.61 -8.59 10.43
N LYS A 167 20.75 -9.19 11.27
CA LYS A 167 20.61 -10.65 11.32
C LYS A 167 19.97 -11.21 10.05
N GLN A 168 19.03 -10.48 9.47
CA GLN A 168 18.34 -10.88 8.24
C GLN A 168 19.23 -10.67 7.00
N TYR A 169 20.08 -9.63 7.01
CA TYR A 169 20.95 -9.26 5.90
C TYR A 169 22.43 -9.24 6.32
N PRO A 170 23.09 -10.40 6.43
CA PRO A 170 24.43 -10.52 7.03
C PRO A 170 25.55 -9.81 6.24
N ASP A 171 25.37 -9.59 4.94
CA ASP A 171 26.34 -8.88 4.09
C ASP A 171 26.17 -7.35 4.13
N VAL A 172 25.12 -6.87 4.79
CA VAL A 172 24.82 -5.44 4.93
C VAL A 172 25.43 -4.92 6.22
N HIS A 173 25.98 -3.71 6.17
CA HIS A 173 26.55 -3.04 7.34
C HIS A 173 26.05 -1.60 7.47
N PRO A 174 25.97 -1.05 8.70
CA PRO A 174 25.62 0.35 8.89
C PRO A 174 26.69 1.28 8.33
N ILE A 175 26.27 2.40 7.73
CA ILE A 175 27.15 3.49 7.33
C ILE A 175 27.57 4.27 8.58
N VAL A 176 28.87 4.56 8.68
CA VAL A 176 29.45 5.24 9.84
C VAL A 176 29.49 6.75 9.59
N ILE A 177 28.86 7.51 10.48
CA ILE A 177 28.82 8.98 10.50
C ILE A 177 29.74 9.50 11.62
N ARG A 178 30.68 10.38 11.27
CA ARG A 178 31.70 10.95 12.16
C ARG A 178 31.64 12.47 12.26
N SER A 179 30.96 13.14 11.33
CA SER A 179 30.85 14.59 11.28
C SER A 179 29.42 15.05 11.00
N LEU A 180 29.17 16.35 11.20
CA LEU A 180 27.88 16.94 10.83
C LEU A 180 27.68 16.85 9.31
N GLU A 181 28.74 17.08 8.53
CA GLU A 181 28.70 17.01 7.07
C GLU A 181 28.29 15.62 6.59
N GLU A 182 28.88 14.55 7.12
CA GLU A 182 28.50 13.16 6.80
C GLU A 182 27.05 12.86 7.24
N GLY A 183 26.62 13.42 8.37
CA GLY A 183 25.23 13.32 8.84
C GLY A 183 24.24 13.99 7.87
N LEU A 184 24.58 15.18 7.35
CA LEU A 184 23.76 15.87 6.35
C LEU A 184 23.77 15.16 5.00
N GLU A 185 24.88 14.54 4.60
CA GLU A 185 24.92 13.70 3.40
C GLU A 185 24.02 12.47 3.53
N SER A 186 23.97 11.85 4.71
CA SER A 186 23.02 10.76 5.00
C SER A 186 21.56 11.23 4.87
N GLN A 187 21.24 12.41 5.41
CA GLN A 187 19.91 13.02 5.23
C GLN A 187 19.59 13.29 3.76
N HIS A 188 20.53 13.81 2.96
CA HIS A 188 20.29 14.03 1.53
C HIS A 188 20.00 12.72 0.77
N ARG A 189 20.62 11.60 1.15
CA ARG A 189 20.30 10.29 0.55
C ARG A 189 18.89 9.82 0.93
N ALA A 190 18.48 10.00 2.18
CA ALA A 190 17.11 9.72 2.60
C ALA A 190 16.07 10.62 1.89
N GLU A 191 16.35 11.92 1.72
CA GLU A 191 15.47 12.84 0.98
C GLU A 191 15.42 12.52 -0.52
N ALA A 192 16.53 12.09 -1.12
CA ALA A 192 16.54 11.62 -2.50
C ALA A 192 15.62 10.40 -2.70
N LEU A 193 15.64 9.42 -1.79
CA LEU A 193 14.71 8.28 -1.81
C LEU A 193 13.25 8.74 -1.67
N LYS A 194 12.95 9.64 -0.74
CA LYS A 194 11.60 10.19 -0.56
C LYS A 194 11.14 10.93 -1.81
N SER A 195 12.01 11.74 -2.41
CA SER A 195 11.71 12.49 -3.64
C SER A 195 11.44 11.55 -4.81
N ALA A 196 12.27 10.53 -5.02
CA ALA A 196 12.09 9.52 -6.07
C ALA A 196 10.75 8.78 -5.91
N HIS A 197 10.41 8.38 -4.68
CA HIS A 197 9.11 7.77 -4.38
C HIS A 197 7.94 8.70 -4.67
N ARG A 198 8.06 10.00 -4.33
CA ARG A 198 7.01 10.98 -4.64
C ARG A 198 6.84 11.15 -6.15
N GLN A 199 7.95 11.18 -6.89
CA GLN A 199 7.94 11.24 -8.35
C GLN A 199 7.28 10.01 -8.96
N SER A 200 7.56 8.80 -8.45
CA SER A 200 6.92 7.57 -8.94
C SER A 200 5.42 7.52 -8.67
N GLN A 201 4.90 8.32 -7.74
CA GLN A 201 3.47 8.47 -7.46
C GLN A 201 2.82 9.67 -8.19
N GLY A 202 3.46 10.18 -9.25
CA GLY A 202 2.96 11.32 -10.03
C GLY A 202 3.42 12.69 -9.50
N GLY A 203 4.44 12.73 -8.66
CA GLY A 203 5.09 13.98 -8.22
C GLY A 203 4.42 14.66 -7.01
N GLY A 204 3.66 13.93 -6.19
CA GLY A 204 2.94 14.55 -5.06
C GLY A 204 2.48 13.60 -3.95
N VAL A 205 1.54 14.10 -3.15
CA VAL A 205 0.79 13.31 -2.16
C VAL A 205 -0.44 12.70 -2.83
N THR A 206 -0.71 11.44 -2.51
CA THR A 206 -1.86 10.69 -3.01
C THR A 206 -3.17 11.21 -2.41
N LEU A 207 -4.29 10.90 -3.07
CA LEU A 207 -5.62 11.23 -2.54
C LEU A 207 -5.83 10.61 -1.15
N LYS A 208 -5.33 9.39 -0.95
CA LYS A 208 -5.41 8.68 0.32
C LYS A 208 -4.68 9.47 1.41
N GLU A 209 -3.43 9.85 1.17
CA GLU A 209 -2.64 10.63 2.13
C GLU A 209 -3.29 11.99 2.45
N ILE A 210 -3.82 12.69 1.43
CA ILE A 210 -4.55 13.95 1.68
C ILE A 210 -5.79 13.72 2.55
N LYS A 211 -6.53 12.63 2.31
CA LYS A 211 -7.72 12.27 3.11
C LYS A 211 -7.35 11.89 4.54
N ASP A 212 -6.23 11.21 4.74
CA ASP A 212 -5.71 10.83 6.05
C ASP A 212 -5.25 12.07 6.83
N ILE A 213 -4.51 12.98 6.18
CA ILE A 213 -4.14 14.29 6.75
C ILE A 213 -5.39 15.12 7.07
N ALA A 214 -6.38 15.12 6.18
CA ALA A 214 -7.62 15.87 6.34
C ALA A 214 -8.45 15.37 7.53
N LYS A 215 -8.48 14.05 7.76
CA LYS A 215 -9.18 13.43 8.89
C LYS A 215 -8.68 13.98 10.22
N ASP A 216 -7.36 14.07 10.38
CA ASP A 216 -6.74 14.58 11.61
C ASP A 216 -6.79 16.12 11.70
N GLY A 217 -6.96 16.79 10.56
CA GLY A 217 -7.13 18.25 10.45
C GLY A 217 -8.57 18.76 10.58
N ASN A 218 -9.57 17.90 10.79
CA ASN A 218 -11.01 18.24 10.69
C ASN A 218 -11.42 18.88 9.34
N ILE A 219 -10.74 18.50 8.26
CA ILE A 219 -11.09 18.90 6.90
C ILE A 219 -12.05 17.84 6.32
N SER A 220 -13.17 18.28 5.73
CA SER A 220 -14.13 17.34 5.14
C SER A 220 -13.50 16.53 3.98
N GLN A 221 -13.92 15.28 3.83
CA GLN A 221 -13.46 14.38 2.76
C GLN A 221 -13.74 14.96 1.35
N ASP A 222 -14.82 15.72 1.19
CA ASP A 222 -15.12 16.45 -0.06
C ASP A 222 -14.08 17.55 -0.32
N THR A 223 -13.65 18.28 0.72
CA THR A 223 -12.59 19.28 0.59
C THR A 223 -11.24 18.63 0.27
N ALA A 224 -10.91 17.49 0.90
CA ALA A 224 -9.72 16.71 0.58
C ALA A 224 -9.71 16.23 -0.88
N THR A 225 -10.83 15.72 -1.37
CA THR A 225 -10.98 15.26 -2.77
C THR A 225 -10.87 16.42 -3.75
N LYS A 226 -11.51 17.56 -3.44
CA LYS A 226 -11.38 18.79 -4.24
C LYS A 226 -9.93 19.29 -4.27
N LEU A 227 -9.23 19.21 -3.15
CA LEU A 227 -7.83 19.60 -3.07
C LEU A 227 -6.99 18.71 -4.00
N PHE A 228 -7.10 17.38 -3.86
CA PHE A 228 -6.38 16.41 -4.70
C PHE A 228 -6.63 16.63 -6.20
N ASN A 229 -7.90 16.77 -6.60
CA ASN A 229 -8.25 16.99 -8.01
C ASN A 229 -7.66 18.30 -8.55
N GLU A 230 -7.56 19.34 -7.73
CA GLU A 230 -6.86 20.56 -8.12
C GLU A 230 -5.34 20.36 -8.18
N MET A 231 -4.75 19.45 -7.38
CA MET A 231 -3.32 19.10 -7.48
C MET A 231 -3.00 18.40 -8.79
N GLN A 232 -3.78 17.38 -9.16
CA GLN A 232 -3.60 16.62 -10.39
C GLN A 232 -3.65 17.50 -11.65
N LYS A 233 -4.58 18.48 -11.68
CA LYS A 233 -4.67 19.47 -12.76
C LYS A 233 -3.40 20.30 -12.97
N ILE A 234 -2.55 20.46 -11.94
CA ILE A 234 -1.30 21.23 -12.04
C ILE A 234 -0.17 20.34 -12.55
N GLN A 235 -0.15 19.07 -12.15
CA GLN A 235 0.89 18.13 -12.53
C GLN A 235 0.79 17.72 -14.00
N GLU A 236 -0.40 17.82 -14.61
CA GLU A 236 -0.64 17.49 -16.02
C GLU A 236 -1.18 18.68 -16.85
N PRO A 237 -0.48 19.82 -16.95
CA PRO A 237 -1.04 21.05 -17.53
C PRO A 237 -1.37 20.94 -19.03
N ASP A 238 -0.82 19.94 -19.73
CA ASP A 238 -0.98 19.72 -21.18
C ASP A 238 -1.87 18.53 -21.54
N LYS A 239 -2.46 17.81 -20.58
CA LYS A 239 -3.48 16.78 -20.89
C LYS A 239 -4.87 17.44 -20.89
N PRO A 240 -5.62 17.43 -22.00
CA PRO A 240 -6.96 18.02 -22.04
C PRO A 240 -7.91 17.28 -21.10
N HIS A 241 -8.20 17.88 -19.94
CA HIS A 241 -9.10 17.36 -18.90
C HIS A 241 -10.60 17.39 -19.24
N ASP A 242 -10.96 17.61 -20.50
CA ASP A 242 -12.33 17.39 -21.01
C ASP A 242 -12.53 15.94 -21.51
N ILE A 243 -11.77 14.99 -20.98
CA ILE A 243 -12.29 13.62 -20.85
C ILE A 243 -13.25 13.67 -19.66
N GLN A 244 -14.49 14.11 -19.90
CA GLN A 244 -15.61 13.51 -19.16
C GLN A 244 -15.31 12.02 -19.15
N TRP A 245 -15.28 11.36 -17.99
CA TRP A 245 -15.33 9.90 -17.94
C TRP A 245 -16.51 9.50 -18.83
N GLU A 246 -16.23 9.20 -20.11
CA GLU A 246 -17.22 8.76 -21.07
C GLU A 246 -17.83 7.58 -20.36
N MET A 247 -19.10 7.71 -19.96
CA MET A 247 -19.75 6.79 -19.04
C MET A 247 -19.39 5.39 -19.50
N GLN A 248 -18.58 4.68 -18.71
CA GLN A 248 -18.24 3.31 -19.04
C GLN A 248 -19.59 2.61 -19.26
N PRO A 249 -19.74 1.85 -20.36
CA PRO A 249 -20.95 1.08 -20.59
C PRO A 249 -21.31 0.36 -19.29
N SER A 250 -22.54 0.52 -18.82
CA SER A 250 -22.96 -0.13 -17.59
C SER A 250 -22.71 -1.64 -17.72
N LEU A 251 -22.27 -2.26 -16.62
CA LEU A 251 -22.20 -3.71 -16.55
C LEU A 251 -23.63 -4.28 -16.71
N PRO A 252 -23.78 -5.51 -17.24
CA PRO A 252 -25.06 -6.19 -17.24
C PRO A 252 -25.68 -6.23 -15.84
N GLU A 253 -26.98 -5.95 -15.73
CA GLU A 253 -27.70 -6.07 -14.46
C GLU A 253 -27.80 -7.53 -14.02
N ASP A 254 -28.00 -8.44 -14.98
CA ASP A 254 -27.99 -9.88 -14.77
C ASP A 254 -26.71 -10.49 -15.36
N TRP A 255 -25.80 -10.94 -14.49
CA TRP A 255 -24.55 -11.56 -14.91
C TRP A 255 -24.76 -12.95 -15.50
N ASP A 256 -25.94 -13.55 -15.31
CA ASP A 256 -26.30 -14.82 -15.94
C ASP A 256 -26.69 -14.66 -17.42
N ASP A 257 -26.89 -13.43 -17.92
CA ASP A 257 -27.28 -13.12 -19.30
C ASP A 257 -26.06 -12.97 -20.24
N HIS A 258 -25.88 -13.97 -21.10
CA HIS A 258 -24.80 -14.00 -22.08
C HIS A 258 -24.92 -12.94 -23.17
N GLU A 259 -26.14 -12.56 -23.57
CA GLU A 259 -26.36 -11.60 -24.64
C GLU A 259 -26.01 -10.18 -24.17
N GLU A 260 -26.31 -9.84 -22.92
CA GLU A 260 -25.96 -8.54 -22.33
C GLU A 260 -24.44 -8.39 -22.15
N TRP A 261 -23.73 -9.45 -21.75
CA TRP A 261 -22.26 -9.44 -21.74
C TRP A 261 -21.66 -9.22 -23.12
N GLU A 262 -22.19 -9.88 -24.16
CA GLU A 262 -21.73 -9.65 -25.53
C GLU A 262 -21.98 -8.20 -25.99
N LYS A 263 -23.15 -7.63 -25.67
CA LYS A 263 -23.46 -6.22 -25.96
C LYS A 263 -22.51 -5.27 -25.23
N HIS A 264 -22.21 -5.54 -23.97
CA HIS A 264 -21.27 -4.76 -23.16
C HIS A 264 -19.88 -4.73 -23.83
N TYR A 265 -19.31 -5.88 -24.20
CA TYR A 265 -18.00 -5.93 -24.85
C TYR A 265 -18.01 -5.36 -26.28
N LEU A 266 -19.10 -5.53 -27.03
CA LEU A 266 -19.26 -4.86 -28.33
C LEU A 266 -19.25 -3.34 -28.18
N SER A 267 -19.91 -2.80 -27.15
CA SER A 267 -19.89 -1.38 -26.84
C SER A 267 -18.48 -0.89 -26.51
N LEU A 268 -17.72 -1.66 -25.71
CA LEU A 268 -16.34 -1.31 -25.36
C LEU A 268 -15.42 -1.35 -26.60
N SER A 269 -15.47 -2.42 -27.40
CA SER A 269 -14.60 -2.60 -28.57
C SER A 269 -14.85 -1.61 -29.72
N SER A 270 -16.08 -1.11 -29.86
CA SER A 270 -16.45 -0.15 -30.91
C SER A 270 -16.20 1.31 -30.52
N SER A 271 -15.97 1.57 -29.24
CA SER A 271 -15.65 2.89 -28.74
C SER A 271 -14.14 3.15 -28.82
N THR A 272 -13.72 4.42 -28.86
CA THR A 272 -12.31 4.82 -28.67
C THR A 272 -11.78 4.47 -27.28
N PHE A 273 -12.57 3.76 -26.46
CA PHE A 273 -12.22 3.40 -25.10
C PHE A 273 -10.95 2.57 -25.04
N LEU A 274 -10.84 1.50 -25.86
CA LEU A 274 -9.63 0.66 -25.86
C LEU A 274 -8.36 1.46 -26.21
N ASP A 275 -8.46 2.40 -27.15
CA ASP A 275 -7.32 3.22 -27.58
C ASP A 275 -6.93 4.30 -26.55
N LYS A 276 -7.91 4.85 -25.81
CA LYS A 276 -7.68 5.90 -24.80
C LYS A 276 -7.32 5.34 -23.42
N HIS A 277 -7.72 4.11 -23.14
CA HIS A 277 -7.63 3.46 -21.85
C HIS A 277 -6.76 2.21 -21.92
N GLU A 278 -5.85 2.10 -22.89
CA GLU A 278 -4.84 1.02 -22.91
C GLU A 278 -4.08 1.02 -21.58
N ASP A 279 -3.65 2.20 -21.12
CA ASP A 279 -3.01 2.40 -19.81
C ASP A 279 -3.97 2.17 -18.63
N ASP A 280 -5.27 2.37 -18.78
CA ASP A 280 -6.26 2.19 -17.70
C ASP A 280 -6.71 0.73 -17.53
N LEU A 281 -6.72 -0.02 -18.64
CA LEU A 281 -6.77 -1.48 -18.61
C LEU A 281 -5.46 -2.08 -18.07
N LEU A 282 -4.43 -1.25 -17.90
CA LEU A 282 -3.19 -1.46 -17.15
C LEU A 282 -3.16 -0.68 -15.82
N ALA A 283 -4.19 0.10 -15.44
CA ALA A 283 -4.16 0.99 -14.26
C ALA A 283 -4.71 0.46 -12.94
N PRO A 284 -5.41 -0.70 -12.80
CA PRO A 284 -5.45 -1.32 -11.47
C PRO A 284 -4.03 -1.75 -11.00
N PHE A 285 -3.00 -1.59 -11.83
CA PHE A 285 -1.71 -2.24 -11.65
C PHE A 285 -0.65 -1.40 -10.92
N SER A 286 -1.03 -0.72 -9.83
CA SER A 286 -0.14 -0.78 -8.65
C SER A 286 0.16 -2.23 -8.26
N GLU A 287 -0.68 -3.17 -8.70
CA GLU A 287 -0.57 -4.62 -8.65
C GLU A 287 0.37 -5.26 -9.72
N VAL A 288 0.97 -4.54 -10.71
CA VAL A 288 1.94 -5.19 -11.66
C VAL A 288 3.03 -5.89 -10.86
N TRP A 289 3.50 -5.23 -9.79
CA TRP A 289 4.54 -5.77 -8.92
C TRP A 289 4.07 -7.01 -8.15
N GLU A 290 2.88 -6.98 -7.56
CA GLU A 290 2.33 -8.12 -6.81
C GLU A 290 2.06 -9.32 -7.71
N ILE A 291 1.52 -9.07 -8.90
CA ILE A 291 1.31 -10.10 -9.93
C ILE A 291 2.66 -10.63 -10.42
N TYR A 292 3.67 -9.77 -10.57
CA TYR A 292 5.03 -10.18 -10.93
C TYR A 292 5.69 -11.05 -9.85
N GLU A 293 5.59 -10.69 -8.56
CA GLU A 293 6.09 -11.52 -7.46
C GLU A 293 5.39 -12.89 -7.40
N GLN A 294 4.07 -12.91 -7.61
CA GLN A 294 3.33 -14.17 -7.74
C GLN A 294 3.78 -14.96 -8.96
N MET A 295 3.99 -14.31 -10.11
CA MET A 295 4.52 -14.94 -11.32
C MET A 295 5.87 -15.59 -11.06
N LEU A 296 6.81 -14.90 -10.39
CA LEU A 296 8.10 -15.46 -10.01
C LEU A 296 7.93 -16.70 -9.12
N THR A 297 7.05 -16.60 -8.11
CA THR A 297 6.74 -17.72 -7.22
C THR A 297 6.22 -18.94 -8.00
N PHE A 298 5.34 -18.73 -8.99
CA PHE A 298 4.80 -19.82 -9.82
C PHE A 298 5.85 -20.40 -10.79
N MET A 299 6.75 -19.56 -11.30
CA MET A 299 7.88 -20.01 -12.12
C MET A 299 8.79 -20.95 -11.33
N GLU A 300 9.06 -20.63 -10.06
CA GLU A 300 9.88 -21.46 -9.16
C GLU A 300 9.17 -22.75 -8.74
N SER A 301 7.85 -22.71 -8.53
CA SER A 301 7.04 -23.85 -8.04
C SER A 301 6.71 -24.89 -9.12
N ASN A 302 7.16 -24.68 -10.37
CA ASN A 302 6.83 -25.51 -11.55
C ASN A 302 5.31 -25.57 -11.83
N GLU A 303 4.56 -24.56 -11.41
CA GLU A 303 3.14 -24.39 -11.72
C GLU A 303 3.02 -23.79 -13.12
N LYS A 304 2.53 -24.59 -14.07
CA LYS A 304 2.63 -24.25 -15.49
C LYS A 304 1.31 -24.11 -16.18
N SER A 305 0.22 -24.70 -15.67
CA SER A 305 -1.12 -24.56 -16.28
C SER A 305 -2.00 -23.57 -15.51
N LEU A 306 -2.36 -22.47 -16.16
CA LEU A 306 -3.17 -21.40 -15.58
C LEU A 306 -4.50 -21.27 -16.33
N TRP A 307 -5.57 -20.93 -15.61
CA TRP A 307 -6.88 -20.62 -16.20
C TRP A 307 -7.40 -19.26 -15.74
N PHE A 308 -7.82 -18.44 -16.70
CA PHE A 308 -8.48 -17.16 -16.51
C PHE A 308 -9.94 -17.24 -16.99
N PRO A 309 -10.88 -17.71 -16.15
CA PRO A 309 -12.31 -17.70 -16.44
C PRO A 309 -12.90 -16.29 -16.36
N GLY A 310 -13.69 -15.91 -17.37
CA GLY A 310 -14.24 -14.56 -17.50
C GLY A 310 -13.15 -13.55 -17.85
N CYS A 311 -12.27 -13.89 -18.79
CA CYS A 311 -11.07 -13.10 -19.05
C CYS A 311 -11.35 -11.70 -19.61
N GLY A 312 -12.53 -11.45 -20.20
CA GLY A 312 -12.91 -10.16 -20.76
C GLY A 312 -11.82 -9.56 -21.66
N PHE A 313 -11.52 -8.29 -21.41
CA PHE A 313 -10.41 -7.55 -22.05
C PHE A 313 -9.14 -7.47 -21.20
N SER A 314 -8.94 -8.39 -20.25
CA SER A 314 -7.71 -8.42 -19.44
C SER A 314 -6.49 -8.80 -20.29
N TYR A 315 -5.36 -8.13 -20.05
CA TYR A 315 -4.07 -8.44 -20.68
C TYR A 315 -3.33 -9.59 -19.99
N LEU A 316 -3.67 -9.88 -18.73
CA LEU A 316 -2.98 -10.84 -17.88
C LEU A 316 -2.86 -12.24 -18.50
N PRO A 317 -3.92 -12.84 -19.09
CA PRO A 317 -3.80 -14.19 -19.63
C PRO A 317 -2.70 -14.29 -20.69
N LYS A 318 -2.61 -13.29 -21.57
CA LYS A 318 -1.60 -13.24 -22.62
C LYS A 318 -0.21 -12.95 -22.06
N LEU A 319 -0.12 -12.07 -21.07
CA LEU A 319 1.11 -11.70 -20.40
C LEU A 319 1.79 -12.91 -19.72
N PHE A 320 1.03 -13.65 -18.91
CA PHE A 320 1.52 -14.90 -18.32
C PHE A 320 1.94 -15.90 -19.40
N ALA A 321 1.20 -16.03 -20.51
CA ALA A 321 1.63 -16.91 -21.59
C ALA A 321 2.97 -16.48 -22.22
N GLU A 322 3.23 -15.18 -22.35
CA GLU A 322 4.53 -14.67 -22.83
C GLU A 322 5.68 -14.92 -21.84
N CYS A 323 5.37 -15.03 -20.54
CA CYS A 323 6.30 -15.39 -19.47
C CYS A 323 6.51 -16.90 -19.28
N GLY A 324 5.97 -17.74 -20.17
CA GLY A 324 6.28 -19.17 -20.22
C GLY A 324 5.23 -20.10 -19.62
N PHE A 325 4.10 -19.58 -19.18
CA PHE A 325 3.00 -20.37 -18.70
C PHE A 325 2.14 -20.95 -19.83
N ARG A 326 1.50 -22.08 -19.57
CA ARG A 326 0.39 -22.60 -20.38
C ARG A 326 -0.90 -21.98 -19.85
N VAL A 327 -1.45 -21.04 -20.58
CA VAL A 327 -2.60 -20.26 -20.14
C VAL A 327 -3.83 -20.58 -20.98
N HIS A 328 -4.96 -20.78 -20.30
CA HIS A 328 -6.29 -20.85 -20.88
C HIS A 328 -7.06 -19.58 -20.51
N ALA A 329 -7.54 -18.84 -21.51
CA ALA A 329 -8.42 -17.69 -21.33
C ALA A 329 -9.82 -18.03 -21.84
N THR A 330 -10.84 -17.97 -20.99
CA THR A 330 -12.21 -18.32 -21.40
C THR A 330 -13.20 -17.24 -21.06
N ASP A 331 -14.15 -17.01 -21.96
CA ASP A 331 -15.20 -16.02 -21.77
C ASP A 331 -16.48 -16.46 -22.50
N ILE A 332 -17.63 -15.99 -22.02
CA ILE A 332 -18.94 -16.19 -22.65
C ILE A 332 -19.15 -15.26 -23.84
N SER A 333 -18.42 -14.15 -23.91
CA SER A 333 -18.47 -13.18 -24.99
C SER A 333 -17.52 -13.57 -26.13
N LYS A 334 -18.07 -13.61 -27.36
CA LYS A 334 -17.29 -13.78 -28.58
C LYS A 334 -16.37 -12.60 -28.81
N THR A 335 -16.84 -11.39 -28.51
CA THR A 335 -16.05 -10.16 -28.63
C THR A 335 -14.86 -10.17 -27.66
N ALA A 336 -15.05 -10.56 -26.39
CA ALA A 336 -13.96 -10.76 -25.44
C ALA A 336 -12.92 -11.77 -25.94
N ILE A 337 -13.37 -12.92 -26.44
CA ILE A 337 -12.45 -13.92 -26.99
C ILE A 337 -11.69 -13.37 -28.20
N GLN A 338 -12.35 -12.72 -29.16
CA GLN A 338 -11.70 -12.12 -30.33
C GLN A 338 -10.62 -11.10 -29.93
N PHE A 339 -10.88 -10.30 -28.89
CA PHE A 339 -9.87 -9.41 -28.32
C PHE A 339 -8.64 -10.21 -27.86
N GLN A 340 -8.82 -11.27 -27.07
CA GLN A 340 -7.71 -12.13 -26.62
C GLN A 340 -6.91 -12.74 -27.78
N GLN A 341 -7.56 -13.09 -28.90
CA GLN A 341 -6.86 -13.63 -30.09
C GLN A 341 -5.95 -12.59 -30.73
N ASN A 342 -6.42 -11.34 -30.80
CA ASN A 342 -5.76 -10.25 -31.51
C ASN A 342 -4.81 -9.45 -30.60
N LEU A 343 -4.81 -9.73 -29.29
CA LEU A 343 -4.05 -8.98 -28.31
C LEU A 343 -2.54 -9.08 -28.54
N ASN A 344 -1.91 -7.92 -28.67
CA ASN A 344 -0.46 -7.79 -28.77
C ASN A 344 0.12 -7.19 -27.49
N VAL A 345 0.81 -8.01 -26.70
CA VAL A 345 1.44 -7.60 -25.43
C VAL A 345 2.95 -7.37 -25.54
N ALA A 346 3.47 -7.12 -26.75
CA ALA A 346 4.91 -7.00 -26.96
C ALA A 346 5.55 -5.86 -26.15
N HIS A 347 4.83 -4.75 -25.92
CA HIS A 347 5.33 -3.65 -25.11
C HIS A 347 5.40 -4.04 -23.62
N LEU A 348 4.33 -4.62 -23.07
CA LEU A 348 4.28 -5.11 -21.67
C LEU A 348 5.33 -6.17 -21.38
N LYS A 349 5.56 -7.07 -22.35
CA LYS A 349 6.59 -8.08 -22.25
C LYS A 349 7.97 -7.46 -22.03
N LYS A 350 8.28 -6.40 -22.78
CA LYS A 350 9.56 -5.71 -22.67
C LYS A 350 9.73 -5.06 -21.29
N GLU A 351 8.65 -4.50 -20.73
CA GLU A 351 8.67 -3.94 -19.38
C GLU A 351 8.92 -5.02 -18.32
N ILE A 352 8.23 -6.16 -18.40
CA ILE A 352 8.50 -7.30 -17.51
C ILE A 352 9.91 -7.84 -17.69
N GLU A 353 10.41 -7.96 -18.91
CA GLU A 353 11.79 -8.39 -19.16
C GLU A 353 12.80 -7.42 -18.53
N THR A 354 12.51 -6.12 -18.56
CA THR A 354 13.34 -5.10 -17.90
C THR A 354 13.30 -5.28 -16.38
N LEU A 355 12.11 -5.41 -15.79
CA LEU A 355 11.95 -5.68 -14.36
C LEU A 355 12.63 -6.99 -13.94
N HIS A 356 12.58 -8.02 -14.78
CA HIS A 356 13.24 -9.29 -14.51
C HIS A 356 14.76 -9.16 -14.52
N GLN A 357 15.32 -8.45 -15.51
CA GLN A 357 16.76 -8.18 -15.59
C GLN A 357 17.26 -7.35 -14.40
N GLU A 358 16.45 -6.42 -13.89
CA GLU A 358 16.79 -5.62 -12.72
C GLU A 358 16.80 -6.44 -11.42
N ASN A 359 16.03 -7.52 -11.36
CA ASN A 359 15.81 -8.32 -10.14
C ASN A 359 16.51 -9.69 -10.14
N THR A 360 17.15 -10.10 -11.24
CA THR A 360 17.84 -11.40 -11.35
C THR A 360 19.33 -11.26 -11.64
N SER A 361 20.13 -12.22 -11.18
CA SER A 361 21.57 -12.20 -11.41
C SER A 361 21.88 -12.51 -12.88
N PRO A 362 22.97 -11.95 -13.47
CA PRO A 362 23.34 -12.21 -14.87
C PRO A 362 23.61 -13.70 -15.20
N GLU A 363 23.80 -14.55 -14.19
CA GLU A 363 24.03 -15.98 -14.36
C GLU A 363 22.72 -16.78 -14.50
N GLU A 364 21.57 -16.17 -14.16
CA GLU A 364 20.23 -16.77 -14.20
C GLU A 364 19.37 -16.26 -15.37
N ASP A 365 19.96 -15.52 -16.31
CA ASP A 365 19.33 -14.92 -17.49
C ASP A 365 18.94 -15.97 -18.56
N ALA A 366 18.14 -16.95 -18.14
CA ALA A 366 17.44 -17.84 -19.03
C ALA A 366 16.25 -17.08 -19.60
N SER A 367 16.41 -16.55 -20.82
CA SER A 367 15.34 -15.89 -21.59
C SER A 367 13.98 -16.56 -21.34
N LEU A 368 12.99 -15.79 -20.89
CA LEU A 368 11.62 -16.27 -20.68
C LEU A 368 11.14 -17.00 -21.93
N LYS A 369 11.01 -18.33 -21.83
CA LYS A 369 10.54 -19.13 -22.95
C LYS A 369 9.07 -18.82 -23.15
N ARG A 370 8.67 -18.50 -24.38
CA ARG A 370 7.25 -18.28 -24.70
C ARG A 370 6.43 -19.54 -24.35
N GLY A 371 5.38 -19.34 -23.57
CA GLY A 371 4.45 -20.37 -23.15
C GLY A 371 3.40 -20.69 -24.22
N LEU A 372 2.35 -21.40 -23.80
CA LEU A 372 1.22 -21.75 -24.67
C LEU A 372 0.02 -20.89 -24.28
N PHE A 373 -0.58 -20.22 -25.26
CA PHE A 373 -1.78 -19.42 -25.05
C PHE A 373 -2.97 -20.02 -25.78
N GLU A 374 -3.96 -20.48 -25.03
CA GLU A 374 -5.22 -21.02 -25.54
C GLU A 374 -6.37 -20.10 -25.11
N TYR A 375 -7.33 -19.89 -26.01
CA TYR A 375 -8.56 -19.15 -25.72
C TYR A 375 -9.78 -19.95 -26.16
N ALA A 376 -10.91 -19.82 -25.46
CA ALA A 376 -12.14 -20.50 -25.84
C ALA A 376 -13.40 -19.72 -25.44
N LEU A 377 -14.39 -19.72 -26.34
CA LEU A 377 -15.76 -19.29 -26.02
C LEU A 377 -16.38 -20.33 -25.08
N HIS A 378 -16.55 -19.99 -23.81
CA HIS A 378 -16.94 -20.94 -22.79
C HIS A 378 -17.60 -20.26 -21.59
N ASP A 379 -18.70 -20.87 -21.15
CA ASP A 379 -19.39 -20.52 -19.91
C ASP A 379 -18.76 -21.26 -18.74
N PHE A 380 -18.03 -20.51 -17.91
CA PHE A 380 -17.31 -21.07 -16.76
C PHE A 380 -18.23 -21.53 -15.60
N ARG A 381 -19.56 -21.48 -15.78
CA ARG A 381 -20.53 -22.22 -14.95
C ARG A 381 -20.69 -23.67 -15.39
N THR A 382 -20.09 -24.07 -16.51
CA THR A 382 -20.11 -25.43 -17.05
C THR A 382 -18.74 -26.11 -16.91
N PRO A 383 -18.67 -27.46 -16.82
CA PRO A 383 -17.41 -28.16 -16.59
C PRO A 383 -16.33 -27.88 -17.64
N TYR A 384 -15.10 -27.63 -17.19
CA TYR A 384 -13.94 -27.33 -18.05
C TYR A 384 -12.66 -27.98 -17.51
N GLN A 385 -12.03 -28.86 -18.30
CA GLN A 385 -10.72 -29.47 -18.04
C GLN A 385 -10.50 -29.91 -16.57
N GLU A 386 -11.15 -30.99 -16.15
CA GLU A 386 -11.09 -31.48 -14.76
C GLU A 386 -9.65 -31.80 -14.30
N SER A 387 -9.28 -31.33 -13.10
CA SER A 387 -7.96 -31.52 -12.47
C SER A 387 -6.78 -31.21 -13.39
N TYR A 388 -6.90 -30.18 -14.22
CA TYR A 388 -5.90 -29.81 -15.22
C TYR A 388 -5.04 -28.62 -14.79
N PHE A 389 -5.60 -27.67 -14.06
CA PHE A 389 -4.93 -26.40 -13.76
C PHE A 389 -4.11 -26.46 -12.47
N ASP A 390 -2.94 -25.84 -12.52
CA ASP A 390 -2.11 -25.55 -11.35
C ASP A 390 -2.57 -24.26 -10.66
N VAL A 391 -3.08 -23.27 -11.39
CA VAL A 391 -3.62 -22.04 -10.80
C VAL A 391 -4.86 -21.57 -11.57
N ILE A 392 -5.83 -20.99 -10.86
CA ILE A 392 -6.99 -20.31 -11.45
C ILE A 392 -7.01 -18.86 -10.98
N PHE A 393 -7.21 -17.92 -11.91
CA PHE A 393 -7.39 -16.49 -11.65
C PHE A 393 -8.79 -16.05 -12.05
N ASN A 394 -9.69 -15.94 -11.08
CA ASN A 394 -11.01 -15.34 -11.27
C ASN A 394 -10.92 -13.87 -10.90
N ILE A 395 -10.84 -12.99 -11.89
CA ILE A 395 -10.60 -11.56 -11.69
C ILE A 395 -11.91 -10.79 -11.91
N HIS A 396 -12.56 -10.40 -10.82
CA HIS A 396 -13.86 -9.72 -10.81
C HIS A 396 -14.98 -10.46 -11.56
N ALA A 397 -14.81 -11.75 -11.86
CA ALA A 397 -15.74 -12.49 -12.71
C ALA A 397 -16.81 -13.25 -11.91
N ILE A 398 -16.59 -13.54 -10.61
CA ILE A 398 -17.58 -14.25 -9.78
C ILE A 398 -18.58 -13.33 -9.07
N GLU A 399 -18.20 -12.09 -8.78
CA GLU A 399 -18.84 -11.26 -7.76
C GLU A 399 -20.25 -10.77 -8.09
N GLY A 400 -20.62 -10.65 -9.37
CA GLY A 400 -21.97 -10.20 -9.75
C GLY A 400 -22.97 -11.33 -10.01
N PHE A 401 -22.57 -12.60 -9.86
CA PHE A 401 -23.52 -13.70 -10.01
C PHE A 401 -24.49 -13.83 -8.84
N SER A 402 -25.66 -14.40 -9.14
CA SER A 402 -26.59 -14.89 -8.13
C SER A 402 -25.95 -16.01 -7.28
N PRO A 403 -26.38 -16.24 -6.02
CA PRO A 403 -25.81 -17.28 -5.17
C PRO A 403 -25.77 -18.68 -5.82
N ASN A 404 -26.85 -19.07 -6.52
CA ASN A 404 -26.91 -20.35 -7.22
C ASN A 404 -25.89 -20.46 -8.37
N SER A 405 -25.59 -19.35 -9.05
CA SER A 405 -24.59 -19.32 -10.11
C SER A 405 -23.18 -19.24 -9.53
N MET A 406 -22.95 -18.47 -8.46
CA MET A 406 -21.67 -18.47 -7.74
C MET A 406 -21.27 -19.86 -7.24
N GLU A 407 -22.23 -20.63 -6.70
CA GLU A 407 -21.99 -22.02 -6.28
C GLU A 407 -21.54 -22.90 -7.47
N LYS A 408 -22.20 -22.79 -8.63
CA LYS A 408 -21.80 -23.54 -9.84
C LYS A 408 -20.41 -23.15 -10.31
N VAL A 409 -20.09 -21.85 -10.32
CA VAL A 409 -18.74 -21.36 -10.68
C VAL A 409 -17.71 -21.96 -9.70
N ALA A 410 -17.96 -21.89 -8.40
CA ALA A 410 -17.07 -22.44 -7.39
C ALA A 410 -16.87 -23.96 -7.53
N GLN A 411 -17.93 -24.72 -7.84
CA GLN A 411 -17.85 -26.16 -8.12
C GLN A 411 -17.00 -26.46 -9.36
N VAL A 412 -17.20 -25.73 -10.45
CA VAL A 412 -16.43 -25.91 -11.69
C VAL A 412 -14.95 -25.59 -11.45
N HIS A 413 -14.64 -24.48 -10.79
CA HIS A 413 -13.25 -24.08 -10.51
C HIS A 413 -12.58 -25.08 -9.58
N CYS A 414 -13.29 -25.53 -8.54
CA CYS A 414 -12.79 -26.57 -7.64
C CYS A 414 -12.53 -27.87 -8.42
N ALA A 415 -13.40 -28.30 -9.33
CA ALA A 415 -13.19 -29.49 -10.13
C ALA A 415 -12.00 -29.37 -11.10
N ALA A 416 -11.85 -28.21 -11.75
CA ALA A 416 -10.79 -27.93 -12.73
C ALA A 416 -9.39 -27.83 -12.11
N LEU A 417 -9.28 -27.41 -10.84
CA LEU A 417 -8.01 -27.24 -10.14
C LEU A 417 -7.42 -28.59 -9.70
N ARG A 418 -6.11 -28.77 -9.80
CA ARG A 418 -5.43 -29.97 -9.29
C ARG A 418 -5.42 -30.00 -7.75
N PRO A 419 -5.33 -31.19 -7.12
CA PRO A 419 -5.09 -31.29 -5.68
C PRO A 419 -3.81 -30.57 -5.25
N GLY A 420 -3.84 -29.82 -4.15
CA GLY A 420 -2.68 -29.11 -3.60
C GLY A 420 -2.37 -27.78 -4.27
N ARG A 421 -3.31 -27.21 -5.01
CA ARG A 421 -3.14 -26.01 -5.83
C ARG A 421 -4.08 -24.87 -5.44
N TYR A 422 -3.88 -23.70 -6.05
CA TYR A 422 -4.51 -22.44 -5.63
C TYR A 422 -5.46 -21.88 -6.68
N ALA A 423 -6.58 -21.33 -6.22
CA ALA A 423 -7.48 -20.48 -7.00
C ALA A 423 -7.57 -19.11 -6.32
N TYR A 424 -7.28 -18.05 -7.07
CA TYR A 424 -7.33 -16.67 -6.62
C TYR A 424 -8.60 -16.01 -7.15
N PHE A 425 -9.38 -15.42 -6.26
CA PHE A 425 -10.62 -14.71 -6.55
C PHE A 425 -10.45 -13.25 -6.18
N PHE A 426 -10.17 -12.41 -7.16
CA PHE A 426 -10.03 -10.97 -6.99
C PHE A 426 -11.42 -10.35 -7.05
N THR A 427 -11.83 -9.68 -5.98
CA THR A 427 -13.11 -8.96 -5.93
C THR A 427 -12.85 -7.46 -5.95
N LYS A 428 -13.81 -6.67 -6.43
CA LYS A 428 -13.84 -5.24 -6.15
C LYS A 428 -14.07 -5.03 -4.66
N THR A 429 -14.07 -3.78 -4.19
CA THR A 429 -14.57 -3.46 -2.86
C THR A 429 -16.05 -3.84 -2.77
N VAL A 430 -16.31 -5.08 -2.34
CA VAL A 430 -17.65 -5.63 -2.14
C VAL A 430 -18.08 -5.39 -0.70
N HIS A 431 -19.39 -5.27 -0.48
CA HIS A 431 -19.92 -5.26 0.87
C HIS A 431 -19.63 -6.61 1.56
N GLN A 432 -19.43 -6.57 2.89
CA GLN A 432 -19.09 -7.75 3.69
C GLN A 432 -20.06 -8.92 3.44
N GLU A 433 -21.37 -8.65 3.37
CA GLU A 433 -22.38 -9.68 3.09
C GLU A 433 -22.11 -10.43 1.79
N LYS A 434 -21.73 -9.70 0.73
CA LYS A 434 -21.42 -10.31 -0.57
C LYS A 434 -20.11 -11.10 -0.52
N ARG A 435 -19.11 -10.62 0.22
CA ARG A 435 -17.88 -11.38 0.46
C ARG A 435 -18.17 -12.69 1.19
N ASP A 436 -18.98 -12.64 2.25
CA ASP A 436 -19.39 -13.83 3.01
C ASP A 436 -20.12 -14.84 2.13
N GLU A 437 -20.99 -14.38 1.21
CA GLU A 437 -21.63 -15.25 0.21
C GLU A 437 -20.61 -15.96 -0.69
N ILE A 438 -19.62 -15.22 -1.22
CA ILE A 438 -18.57 -15.77 -2.09
C ILE A 438 -17.75 -16.81 -1.33
N GLU A 439 -17.23 -16.45 -0.14
CA GLU A 439 -16.41 -17.34 0.68
C GLU A 439 -17.20 -18.61 1.09
N ALA A 440 -18.48 -18.47 1.43
CA ALA A 440 -19.34 -19.61 1.72
C ALA A 440 -19.53 -20.54 0.52
N CYS A 441 -19.78 -19.99 -0.68
CA CYS A 441 -19.91 -20.77 -1.91
C CYS A 441 -18.62 -21.55 -2.23
N LEU A 442 -17.46 -20.92 -2.05
CA LEU A 442 -16.15 -21.54 -2.26
C LEU A 442 -15.90 -22.69 -1.28
N ALA A 443 -16.13 -22.46 0.02
CA ALA A 443 -15.97 -23.48 1.06
C ALA A 443 -16.91 -24.68 0.82
N GLN A 444 -18.18 -24.43 0.49
CA GLN A 444 -19.18 -25.47 0.19
C GLN A 444 -18.81 -26.30 -1.05
N SER A 445 -18.12 -25.69 -2.02
CA SER A 445 -17.66 -26.35 -3.24
C SER A 445 -16.42 -27.22 -3.04
N GLY A 446 -15.87 -27.27 -1.82
CA GLY A 446 -14.76 -28.14 -1.44
C GLY A 446 -13.39 -27.46 -1.43
N PHE A 447 -13.33 -26.14 -1.61
CA PHE A 447 -12.09 -25.39 -1.36
C PHE A 447 -11.75 -25.38 0.13
N PHE A 448 -10.47 -25.47 0.43
CA PHE A 448 -9.91 -25.08 1.71
C PHE A 448 -9.61 -23.58 1.66
N MET A 449 -10.11 -22.85 2.65
CA MET A 449 -9.90 -21.41 2.77
C MET A 449 -9.17 -21.14 4.09
N PRO A 450 -7.85 -20.89 4.04
CA PRO A 450 -7.08 -20.62 5.24
C PRO A 450 -7.71 -19.49 6.06
N GLY A 451 -7.90 -19.71 7.35
CA GLY A 451 -8.47 -18.71 8.24
C GLY A 451 -9.97 -18.44 8.08
N PHE A 452 -10.72 -19.10 7.19
CA PHE A 452 -12.14 -18.80 6.96
C PHE A 452 -12.99 -18.96 8.24
N GLU A 453 -12.95 -20.12 8.89
CA GLU A 453 -13.68 -20.35 10.15
C GLU A 453 -13.20 -19.42 11.27
N LEU A 454 -11.90 -19.09 11.26
CA LEU A 454 -11.32 -18.17 12.23
C LEU A 454 -11.82 -16.74 12.03
N LYS A 455 -11.87 -16.26 10.77
CA LYS A 455 -12.39 -14.95 10.39
C LYS A 455 -13.87 -14.86 10.75
N LYS A 456 -14.65 -15.89 10.45
CA LYS A 456 -16.06 -15.97 10.83
C LYS A 456 -16.23 -15.87 12.35
N SER A 457 -15.49 -16.67 13.12
CA SER A 457 -15.51 -16.61 14.58
C SER A 457 -15.07 -15.24 15.13
N PHE A 458 -14.10 -14.60 14.49
CA PHE A 458 -13.67 -13.25 14.84
C PHE A 458 -14.78 -12.22 14.58
N LEU A 459 -15.44 -12.25 13.42
CA LEU A 459 -16.57 -11.37 13.11
C LEU A 459 -17.76 -11.59 14.05
N GLU A 460 -18.07 -12.84 14.40
CA GLU A 460 -19.06 -13.19 15.43
C GLU A 460 -18.66 -12.59 16.78
N SER A 461 -17.38 -12.72 17.17
CA SER A 461 -16.85 -12.13 18.40
C SER A 461 -16.94 -10.59 18.39
N LEU A 462 -16.72 -9.95 17.24
CA LEU A 462 -16.91 -8.51 17.07
C LEU A 462 -18.38 -8.12 17.26
N GLN A 463 -19.32 -8.86 16.66
CA GLN A 463 -20.75 -8.60 16.82
C GLN A 463 -21.19 -8.76 18.30
N GLU A 464 -20.70 -9.79 18.99
CA GLU A 464 -20.97 -10.02 20.41
C GLU A 464 -20.44 -8.92 21.33
N THR A 465 -19.46 -8.13 20.88
CA THR A 465 -18.99 -6.99 21.68
C THR A 465 -20.04 -5.89 21.85
N GLY A 466 -20.97 -5.78 20.90
CA GLY A 466 -21.90 -4.65 20.79
C GLY A 466 -21.23 -3.33 20.37
N ILE A 467 -19.94 -3.35 19.99
CA ILE A 467 -19.23 -2.18 19.48
C ILE A 467 -19.80 -1.82 18.11
N THR A 468 -20.21 -0.56 17.94
CA THR A 468 -20.75 -0.06 16.68
C THR A 468 -19.71 0.74 15.90
N ASN A 469 -19.91 0.93 14.60
CA ASN A 469 -19.03 1.76 13.74
C ASN A 469 -17.58 1.24 13.64
N ILE A 470 -17.41 -0.09 13.61
CA ILE A 470 -16.12 -0.70 13.28
C ILE A 470 -15.90 -0.57 11.76
N ILE A 471 -14.76 -0.03 11.37
CA ILE A 471 -14.26 -0.07 9.98
C ILE A 471 -12.91 -0.78 9.96
N PHE A 472 -12.54 -1.38 8.84
CA PHE A 472 -11.22 -1.99 8.64
C PHE A 472 -10.34 -1.08 7.80
N MET A 473 -9.14 -0.75 8.30
CA MET A 473 -8.13 0.01 7.58
C MET A 473 -6.84 -0.80 7.49
N GLY A 474 -6.43 -1.21 6.28
CA GLY A 474 -5.24 -2.05 6.08
C GLY A 474 -5.31 -3.36 6.88
N GLY A 475 -6.48 -4.00 6.87
CA GLY A 475 -6.76 -5.22 7.64
C GLY A 475 -6.86 -5.03 9.17
N HIS A 476 -6.70 -3.81 9.71
CA HIS A 476 -6.88 -3.52 11.14
C HIS A 476 -8.26 -2.93 11.43
N PRO A 477 -9.03 -3.50 12.39
CA PRO A 477 -10.30 -2.92 12.79
C PRO A 477 -10.06 -1.66 13.65
N ILE A 478 -10.84 -0.60 13.38
CA ILE A 478 -10.84 0.64 14.17
C ILE A 478 -12.28 1.10 14.42
N ILE A 479 -12.51 1.84 15.50
CA ILE A 479 -13.82 2.43 15.82
C ILE A 479 -13.87 3.87 15.33
N GLU A 480 -14.80 4.19 14.43
CA GLU A 480 -15.02 5.58 14.01
C GLU A 480 -15.60 6.43 15.15
N ARG A 481 -15.15 7.69 15.27
CA ARG A 481 -15.61 8.65 16.28
C ARG A 481 -16.95 9.29 15.91
N VAL A 482 -17.97 8.45 15.73
CA VAL A 482 -19.34 8.85 15.39
C VAL A 482 -20.35 8.31 16.42
N GLY A 483 -21.57 8.85 16.43
CA GLY A 483 -22.62 8.41 17.35
C GLY A 483 -22.21 8.54 18.82
N GLU A 484 -22.29 7.44 19.57
CA GLU A 484 -21.93 7.43 21.00
C GLU A 484 -20.44 7.68 21.27
N TYR A 485 -19.57 7.47 20.28
CA TYR A 485 -18.13 7.68 20.40
C TYR A 485 -17.70 9.13 20.13
N GLN A 486 -18.57 9.97 19.58
CA GLN A 486 -18.22 11.34 19.18
C GLN A 486 -17.81 12.22 20.37
N HIS A 487 -18.39 11.98 21.55
CA HIS A 487 -18.18 12.79 22.76
C HIS A 487 -17.84 11.96 24.01
N ASN A 488 -17.61 10.66 23.85
CA ASN A 488 -17.31 9.76 24.96
C ASN A 488 -15.95 9.08 24.76
N ASP A 489 -14.88 9.86 24.98
CA ASP A 489 -13.51 9.38 24.84
C ASP A 489 -13.23 8.14 25.69
N THR A 490 -13.73 8.11 26.94
CA THR A 490 -13.53 6.97 27.84
C THR A 490 -14.07 5.68 27.23
N LYS A 491 -15.32 5.68 26.77
CA LYS A 491 -15.92 4.51 26.12
C LYS A 491 -15.19 4.14 24.83
N TRP A 492 -14.75 5.13 24.04
CA TRP A 492 -13.99 4.87 22.82
C TRP A 492 -12.66 4.16 23.12
N TYR A 493 -11.90 4.62 24.12
CA TYR A 493 -10.64 3.97 24.51
C TYR A 493 -10.86 2.56 25.09
N GLU A 494 -11.90 2.39 25.91
CA GLU A 494 -12.26 1.07 26.47
C GLU A 494 -12.64 0.06 25.36
N ASP A 495 -13.46 0.49 24.41
CA ASP A 495 -13.89 -0.36 23.29
C ASP A 495 -12.74 -0.59 22.29
N MET A 496 -11.87 0.40 22.06
CA MET A 496 -10.66 0.22 21.24
C MET A 496 -9.70 -0.80 21.86
N ASP A 497 -9.48 -0.77 23.18
CA ASP A 497 -8.63 -1.76 23.86
C ASP A 497 -9.24 -3.17 23.75
N ARG A 498 -10.57 -3.29 23.88
CA ARG A 498 -11.28 -4.55 23.66
C ARG A 498 -11.13 -5.05 22.22
N LEU A 499 -11.26 -4.15 21.25
CA LEU A 499 -11.11 -4.44 19.82
C LEU A 499 -9.68 -4.90 19.48
N ASP A 500 -8.67 -4.19 19.99
CA ASP A 500 -7.27 -4.54 19.83
C ASP A 500 -6.96 -5.92 20.40
N ASN A 501 -7.47 -6.23 21.60
CA ASN A 501 -7.28 -7.55 22.21
C ASN A 501 -7.86 -8.69 21.36
N LEU A 502 -9.10 -8.54 20.86
CA LEU A 502 -9.72 -9.51 19.96
C LEU A 502 -8.93 -9.68 18.66
N PHE A 503 -8.45 -8.56 18.12
CA PHE A 503 -7.70 -8.59 16.86
C PHE A 503 -6.30 -9.20 17.02
N GLN A 504 -5.62 -8.99 18.15
CA GLN A 504 -4.36 -9.67 18.46
C GLN A 504 -4.56 -11.19 18.59
N GLU A 505 -5.64 -11.63 19.23
CA GLU A 505 -5.99 -13.05 19.31
C GLU A 505 -6.25 -13.64 17.91
N TYR A 506 -7.04 -12.94 17.09
CA TYR A 506 -7.27 -13.30 15.70
C TYR A 506 -5.95 -13.44 14.92
N ARG A 507 -5.04 -12.46 15.01
CA ARG A 507 -3.74 -12.50 14.33
C ARG A 507 -2.85 -13.66 14.78
N ALA A 508 -2.84 -13.95 16.08
CA ALA A 508 -2.06 -15.07 16.61
C ALA A 508 -2.54 -16.41 16.04
N LYS A 509 -3.87 -16.58 15.93
CA LYS A 509 -4.51 -17.78 15.35
C LYS A 509 -4.42 -17.83 13.83
N SER A 510 -4.45 -16.68 13.14
CA SER A 510 -4.41 -16.66 11.68
C SER A 510 -3.07 -17.12 11.16
N LYS A 511 -1.97 -16.70 11.80
CA LYS A 511 -0.61 -17.14 11.45
C LYS A 511 -0.47 -18.67 11.45
N THR A 512 -1.04 -19.34 12.45
CA THR A 512 -1.03 -20.81 12.54
C THR A 512 -1.91 -21.45 11.46
N SER A 513 -3.08 -20.86 11.16
CA SER A 513 -3.97 -21.40 10.12
C SER A 513 -3.36 -21.42 8.71
N TYR A 514 -2.47 -20.47 8.38
CA TYR A 514 -1.79 -20.46 7.08
C TYR A 514 -0.66 -21.49 6.99
N GLU A 515 -0.06 -21.88 8.12
CA GLU A 515 0.99 -22.90 8.18
C GLU A 515 0.42 -24.33 8.06
N GLU A 516 -0.87 -24.51 8.33
CA GLU A 516 -1.55 -25.82 8.40
C GLU A 516 -2.42 -26.14 7.16
N ILE A 517 -2.00 -25.75 5.95
CA ILE A 517 -2.72 -26.16 4.73
C ILE A 517 -2.62 -27.68 4.57
N PRO A 518 -3.74 -28.44 4.64
CA PRO A 518 -3.66 -29.89 4.56
C PRO A 518 -3.19 -30.33 3.17
N PHE A 519 -2.24 -31.25 3.13
CA PHE A 519 -1.65 -31.75 1.88
C PHE A 519 -2.72 -32.22 0.89
N GLY A 520 -2.62 -31.75 -0.36
CA GLY A 520 -3.54 -32.13 -1.45
C GLY A 520 -4.89 -31.41 -1.45
N ARG A 521 -5.17 -30.53 -0.48
CA ARG A 521 -6.38 -29.68 -0.55
C ARG A 521 -6.26 -28.65 -1.67
N LYS A 522 -7.39 -28.34 -2.30
CA LYS A 522 -7.53 -27.25 -3.27
C LYS A 522 -7.79 -25.98 -2.48
N VAL A 523 -6.97 -24.96 -2.66
CA VAL A 523 -7.01 -23.75 -1.83
C VAL A 523 -7.69 -22.63 -2.61
N ALA A 524 -8.61 -21.91 -1.96
CA ALA A 524 -9.14 -20.66 -2.50
C ALA A 524 -8.63 -19.48 -1.67
N VAL A 525 -8.19 -18.42 -2.35
CA VAL A 525 -7.78 -17.15 -1.76
C VAL A 525 -8.68 -16.07 -2.34
N VAL A 526 -9.41 -15.35 -1.48
CA VAL A 526 -10.21 -14.19 -1.88
C VAL A 526 -9.40 -12.93 -1.61
N VAL A 527 -9.01 -12.25 -2.68
CA VAL A 527 -8.10 -11.09 -2.66
C VAL A 527 -8.94 -9.82 -2.75
N GLU A 528 -8.73 -8.90 -1.80
CA GLU A 528 -9.30 -7.55 -1.86
C GLU A 528 -8.27 -6.55 -2.38
N PRO A 529 -8.66 -5.46 -3.05
CA PRO A 529 -7.73 -4.45 -3.57
C PRO A 529 -6.96 -3.68 -2.49
N THR A 530 -7.20 -3.97 -1.21
CA THR A 530 -6.65 -3.24 -0.05
C THR A 530 -5.95 -4.14 0.97
N GLU A 531 -5.98 -5.46 0.77
CA GLU A 531 -5.35 -6.49 1.61
C GLU A 531 -4.12 -7.05 0.91
#